data_AF-A0A2N0WL02-F1
#
_entry.id   AF-A0A2N0WL02-F1
#
_cell.length_a   1.000
_cell.length_b   1.000
_cell.length_c   1.000
_cell.angle_alpha   90.00
_cell.angle_beta   90.00
_cell.angle_gamma   90.00
#
_symmetry.space_group_name_H-M   'P 1'
#
loop_
_entity.id
_entity.type
_entity.pdbx_description
1 polymer ?
#
loop_
_entity_poly.entity_id
_entity_poly.type
_entity_poly.pdbx_seq_one_letter_code
_entity_poly.pdbx_strand_id
1 'polypeptide(L)'
;MDLISHPTQGAALLLVLMLGIFYALYFTFLVKLKKWHPQLWLHTGLSVDSPVKVMVKAWVITGYLFNKRYDSSGLQNGILFCEDRRWSLILAYYFALASIFVFILSSLLFGLPGG
;
A
#
# COMPACT_ATOMS: atom_id res chain seq x y z
N MET A 1 19.89 22.99 -11.72
CA MET A 1 19.85 21.54 -11.42
C MET A 1 18.57 21.01 -12.03
N ASP A 2 18.62 20.62 -13.30
CA ASP A 2 17.47 20.01 -13.95
C ASP A 2 17.37 18.56 -13.49
N LEU A 3 16.66 18.36 -12.37
CA LEU A 3 16.48 17.05 -11.72
C LEU A 3 15.69 16.06 -12.59
N ILE A 4 15.11 16.53 -13.71
CA ILE A 4 14.29 15.76 -14.64
C ILE A 4 14.73 16.14 -16.06
N SER A 5 15.67 15.39 -16.65
CA SER A 5 16.05 15.56 -18.05
C SER A 5 15.23 14.68 -18.99
N HIS A 6 14.54 13.66 -18.45
CA HIS A 6 13.72 12.72 -19.20
C HIS A 6 12.35 12.50 -18.53
N PRO A 7 11.23 12.46 -19.29
CA PRO A 7 9.89 12.24 -18.71
C PRO A 7 9.81 10.95 -17.87
N THR A 8 10.53 9.90 -18.28
CA THR A 8 10.61 8.64 -17.51
C THR A 8 11.32 8.79 -16.16
N GLN A 9 12.25 9.74 -15.99
CA GLN A 9 12.85 10.03 -14.67
C GLN A 9 11.83 10.67 -13.72
N GLY A 10 11.00 11.57 -14.24
CA GLY A 10 9.88 12.15 -13.48
C GLY A 10 8.89 11.08 -13.03
N ALA A 11 8.53 10.16 -13.94
CA ALA A 11 7.66 9.03 -13.62
C ALA A 11 8.31 8.06 -12.60
N ALA A 12 9.62 7.82 -12.69
CA ALA A 12 10.36 7.00 -11.74
C ALA A 12 10.40 7.61 -10.34
N LEU A 13 10.65 8.92 -10.23
CA LEU A 13 10.61 9.64 -8.96
C LEU A 13 9.22 9.59 -8.33
N LEU A 14 8.17 9.81 -9.13
CA LEU A 14 6.78 9.69 -8.69
C LEU A 14 6.48 8.27 -8.19
N LEU A 15 6.93 7.25 -8.91
CA LEU A 15 6.78 5.85 -8.54
C LEU A 15 7.42 5.56 -7.17
N VAL A 16 8.68 5.95 -6.99
CA VAL A 16 9.42 5.75 -5.73
C VAL A 16 8.73 6.47 -4.58
N LEU A 17 8.30 7.71 -4.79
CA LEU A 17 7.63 8.52 -3.76
C LEU A 17 6.28 7.90 -3.35
N MET A 18 5.45 7.50 -4.32
CA MET A 18 4.15 6.89 -4.04
C MET A 18 4.28 5.52 -3.38
N LEU A 19 5.22 4.68 -3.83
CA LEU A 19 5.51 3.40 -3.18
C LEU A 19 6.04 3.60 -1.76
N GLY A 20 6.90 4.60 -1.53
CA GLY A 20 7.43 4.94 -0.21
C GLY A 20 6.32 5.35 0.77
N ILE A 21 5.43 6.26 0.34
CA ILE A 21 4.27 6.68 1.15
C ILE A 21 3.36 5.50 1.45
N PHE A 22 3.00 4.71 0.43
CA PHE A 22 2.17 3.53 0.62
C PHE A 22 2.80 2.54 1.60
N TYR A 23 4.09 2.25 1.44
CA TYR A 23 4.83 1.34 2.31
C TYR A 23 4.86 1.84 3.76
N ALA A 24 5.11 3.13 3.98
CA ALA A 24 5.14 3.72 5.32
C ALA A 24 3.76 3.65 6.01
N LEU A 25 2.68 3.99 5.30
CA LEU A 25 1.31 3.88 5.82
C LEU A 25 0.93 2.42 6.11
N TYR A 26 1.27 1.53 5.18
CA TYR A 26 1.02 0.11 5.31
C TYR A 26 1.77 -0.50 6.50
N PHE A 27 3.06 -0.20 6.63
CA PHE A 27 3.89 -0.69 7.72
C PHE A 27 3.41 -0.18 9.09
N THR A 28 3.14 1.12 9.20
CA THR A 28 2.61 1.71 10.44
C THR A 28 1.24 1.13 10.82
N PHE A 29 0.38 0.88 9.84
CA PHE A 29 -0.89 0.19 10.06
C PHE A 29 -0.69 -1.23 10.59
N LEU A 30 0.17 -2.04 9.95
CA LEU A 30 0.44 -3.42 10.40
C LEU A 30 1.03 -3.47 11.80
N VAL A 31 2.00 -2.61 12.11
CA VAL A 31 2.63 -2.55 13.43
C VAL A 31 1.60 -2.19 14.49
N LYS A 32 0.77 -1.18 14.25
CA LYS A 32 -0.30 -0.79 15.17
C LYS A 32 -1.37 -1.86 15.29
N LEU A 33 -1.79 -2.47 14.18
CA LEU A 33 -2.78 -3.54 14.18
C LEU A 33 -2.30 -4.75 15.01
N LYS A 34 -1.05 -5.19 14.80
CA LYS A 34 -0.45 -6.31 15.55
C LYS A 34 -0.29 -5.98 17.04
N LYS A 35 0.14 -4.76 17.37
CA LYS A 35 0.43 -4.37 18.77
C LYS A 35 -0.83 -4.06 19.59
N TRP A 36 -1.83 -3.40 19.00
CA TRP A 36 -2.99 -2.87 19.72
C TRP A 36 -4.27 -3.70 19.51
N HIS A 37 -4.36 -4.44 18.39
CA HIS A 37 -5.53 -5.24 18.04
C HIS A 37 -5.13 -6.66 17.56
N PRO A 38 -4.43 -7.46 18.40
CA PRO A 38 -3.91 -8.78 18.01
C PRO A 38 -5.00 -9.77 17.59
N GLN A 39 -6.20 -9.67 18.16
CA GLN A 39 -7.34 -10.51 17.75
C GLN A 39 -7.79 -10.18 16.31
N LEU A 40 -7.79 -8.90 15.94
CA LEU A 40 -8.13 -8.46 14.59
C LEU A 40 -7.02 -8.80 13.60
N TRP A 41 -5.76 -8.77 14.04
CA TRP A 41 -4.62 -9.30 13.27
C TRP A 41 -4.83 -10.77 12.90
N LEU A 42 -5.19 -11.62 13.86
CA LEU A 42 -5.49 -13.04 13.59
C LEU A 42 -6.68 -13.21 12.64
N HIS A 43 -7.71 -12.37 12.79
CA HIS A 43 -8.90 -12.38 11.92
C HIS A 43 -8.57 -12.06 10.45
N THR A 44 -7.50 -11.30 10.17
CA THR A 44 -7.09 -11.00 8.79
C THR A 44 -6.57 -12.23 8.03
N GLY A 45 -6.26 -13.34 8.72
CA GLY A 45 -5.70 -14.55 8.10
C GLY A 45 -4.26 -14.37 7.59
N LEU A 46 -3.59 -13.27 7.95
CA LEU A 46 -2.17 -13.07 7.63
C LEU A 46 -1.32 -14.03 8.47
N SER A 47 -0.76 -15.06 7.84
CA SER A 47 0.20 -15.94 8.51
C SER A 47 1.44 -15.15 8.95
N VAL A 48 1.80 -15.36 10.22
CA VAL A 48 2.83 -14.61 10.96
C VAL A 48 4.23 -14.83 10.38
N ASP A 49 4.44 -15.89 9.60
CA ASP A 49 5.79 -16.42 9.33
C ASP A 49 6.32 -16.26 7.90
N SER A 50 5.59 -15.64 6.96
CA SER A 50 6.12 -15.46 5.61
C SER A 50 6.63 -14.03 5.35
N PRO A 51 7.96 -13.80 5.36
CA PRO A 51 8.56 -12.54 4.90
C PRO A 51 8.46 -12.35 3.38
N VAL A 52 8.04 -13.37 2.62
CA VAL A 52 8.28 -13.45 1.18
C VAL A 52 7.32 -12.62 0.32
N LYS A 53 6.20 -12.08 0.84
CA LYS A 53 5.25 -11.36 -0.03
C LYS A 53 4.61 -10.13 0.60
N VAL A 54 5.39 -9.07 0.84
CA VAL A 54 4.87 -7.75 1.25
C VAL A 54 3.77 -7.26 0.30
N MET A 55 3.96 -7.43 -1.02
CA MET A 55 2.99 -7.02 -2.04
C MET A 55 1.69 -7.83 -2.01
N VAL A 56 1.77 -9.16 -1.81
CA VAL A 56 0.56 -9.99 -1.73
C VAL A 56 -0.19 -9.73 -0.42
N LYS A 57 0.52 -9.45 0.67
CA LYS A 57 -0.09 -9.03 1.93
C LYS A 57 -0.81 -7.69 1.80
N ALA A 58 -0.25 -6.75 1.04
CA ALA A 58 -0.89 -5.47 0.74
C ALA A 58 -2.23 -5.64 0.03
N TRP A 59 -2.31 -6.49 -1.00
CA TRP A 59 -3.58 -6.80 -1.66
C TRP A 59 -4.62 -7.36 -0.68
N VAL A 60 -4.23 -8.33 0.15
CA VAL A 60 -5.13 -8.98 1.12
C VAL A 60 -5.65 -7.98 2.15
N ILE A 61 -4.78 -7.13 2.71
CA ILE A 61 -5.18 -6.11 3.69
C ILE A 61 -6.04 -5.03 3.04
N THR A 62 -5.68 -4.53 1.86
CA THR A 62 -6.50 -3.54 1.16
C THR A 62 -7.87 -4.13 0.83
N GLY A 63 -7.94 -5.38 0.37
CA GLY A 63 -9.20 -6.08 0.14
C GLY A 63 -9.99 -6.33 1.42
N TYR A 64 -9.33 -6.64 2.53
CA TYR A 64 -9.94 -6.79 3.85
C TYR A 64 -10.58 -5.48 4.32
N LEU A 65 -9.87 -4.36 4.14
CA LEU A 65 -10.32 -3.01 4.46
C LEU A 65 -11.45 -2.56 3.52
N PHE A 66 -11.31 -2.78 2.22
CA PHE A 66 -12.28 -2.41 1.19
C PHE A 66 -13.63 -3.12 1.38
N ASN A 67 -13.59 -4.42 1.66
CA ASN A 67 -14.79 -5.23 1.90
C ASN A 67 -15.32 -5.13 3.34
N LYS A 68 -14.76 -4.24 4.17
CA LYS A 68 -15.14 -4.07 5.58
C LYS A 68 -15.17 -5.39 6.39
N ARG A 69 -14.27 -6.33 6.07
CA ARG A 69 -14.24 -7.64 6.76
C ARG A 69 -13.91 -7.52 8.25
N TYR A 70 -13.42 -6.37 8.71
CA TYR A 70 -13.23 -6.12 10.14
C TYR A 70 -14.54 -5.95 10.91
N ASP A 71 -15.66 -5.63 10.27
CA ASP A 71 -16.96 -5.48 10.95
C ASP A 71 -17.44 -6.81 11.55
N SER A 72 -17.10 -7.94 10.91
CA SER A 72 -17.44 -9.28 11.41
C SER A 72 -16.60 -9.73 12.61
N SER A 73 -15.57 -8.97 13.00
CA SER A 73 -14.72 -9.33 14.14
C SER A 73 -15.40 -9.10 15.50
N GLY A 74 -16.47 -8.29 15.55
CA GLY A 74 -17.16 -7.93 16.79
C GLY A 74 -16.35 -7.01 17.74
N LEU A 75 -15.15 -6.57 17.34
CA LEU A 75 -14.24 -5.78 18.17
C LEU A 75 -14.36 -4.29 17.88
N GLN A 76 -15.23 -3.60 18.63
CA GLN A 76 -15.56 -2.19 18.39
C GLN A 76 -14.34 -1.26 18.31
N ASN A 77 -13.35 -1.43 19.20
CA ASN A 77 -12.12 -0.61 19.18
C ASN A 77 -11.28 -0.87 17.92
N GLY A 78 -11.21 -2.12 17.45
CA GLY A 78 -10.47 -2.47 16.24
C GLY A 78 -11.20 -2.07 14.95
N ILE A 79 -12.53 -2.09 14.96
CA ILE A 79 -13.37 -1.57 13.89
C ILE A 79 -13.13 -0.07 13.71
N LEU A 80 -13.18 0.72 14.79
CA LEU A 80 -12.88 2.15 14.74
C LEU A 80 -11.46 2.42 14.23
N PHE A 81 -10.48 1.61 14.67
CA PHE A 81 -9.10 1.71 14.18
C PHE A 81 -9.01 1.49 12.67
N CYS A 82 -9.69 0.46 12.15
CA CYS A 82 -9.72 0.16 10.72
C CYS A 82 -10.49 1.20 9.91
N GLU A 83 -11.64 1.68 10.40
CA GLU A 83 -12.46 2.69 9.72
C GLU A 83 -11.69 4.01 9.53
N ASP A 84 -10.98 4.46 10.58
CA ASP A 84 -10.16 5.68 10.57
C ASP A 84 -9.02 5.63 9.53
N ARG A 85 -8.36 4.47 9.38
CA ARG A 85 -7.24 4.30 8.42
C ARG A 85 -7.66 3.76 7.06
N ARG A 86 -8.91 3.33 6.89
CA ARG A 86 -9.37 2.62 5.68
C ARG A 86 -9.07 3.41 4.43
N TRP A 87 -9.60 4.64 4.35
CA TRP A 87 -9.51 5.45 3.14
C TRP A 87 -8.06 5.83 2.82
N SER A 88 -7.26 6.17 3.83
CA SER A 88 -5.85 6.51 3.63
C SER A 88 -5.06 5.36 3.01
N LEU A 89 -5.27 4.12 3.45
CA LEU A 89 -4.60 2.94 2.90
C LEU A 89 -5.10 2.57 1.51
N ILE A 90 -6.42 2.59 1.31
CA ILE A 90 -7.02 2.27 0.00
C ILE A 90 -6.56 3.29 -1.05
N LEU A 91 -6.62 4.58 -0.74
CA LEU A 91 -6.17 5.63 -1.67
C LEU A 91 -4.68 5.50 -1.96
N ALA A 92 -3.84 5.35 -0.93
CA ALA A 92 -2.40 5.18 -1.13
C ALA A 92 -2.07 3.93 -1.98
N TYR A 93 -2.83 2.84 -1.81
CA TYR A 93 -2.69 1.64 -2.62
C TYR A 93 -3.01 1.91 -4.09
N TYR A 94 -4.13 2.59 -4.39
CA TYR A 94 -4.49 2.92 -5.78
C TYR A 94 -3.55 3.96 -6.40
N PHE A 95 -3.06 4.94 -5.64
CA PHE A 95 -2.05 5.88 -6.12
C PHE A 95 -0.73 5.18 -6.46
N ALA A 96 -0.31 4.20 -5.66
CA ALA A 96 0.86 3.38 -5.95
C ALA A 96 0.67 2.52 -7.22
N LEU A 97 -0.53 1.95 -7.44
CA LEU A 97 -0.82 1.24 -8.70
C LEU A 97 -0.83 2.18 -9.91
N ALA A 98 -1.44 3.36 -9.77
CA ALA A 98 -1.47 4.36 -10.83
C ALA A 98 -0.06 4.84 -11.20
N SER A 99 0.82 5.04 -10.22
CA SER A 99 2.22 5.44 -10.49
C SER A 99 3.01 4.35 -11.21
N ILE A 100 2.77 3.06 -10.92
CA ILE A 100 3.33 1.94 -11.68
C ILE A 100 2.87 2.02 -13.15
N PHE A 101 1.57 2.23 -13.38
CA PHE A 101 1.02 2.33 -14.73
C PHE A 101 1.62 3.51 -15.51
N VAL A 102 1.72 4.69 -14.88
CA VAL A 102 2.34 5.88 -15.46
C VAL A 102 3.81 5.63 -15.78
N PHE A 103 4.55 4.95 -14.91
CA PHE A 103 5.95 4.60 -15.16
C PHE A 103 6.11 3.64 -16.35
N ILE A 104 5.28 2.60 -16.44
CA ILE A 104 5.28 1.67 -17.57
C ILE A 104 4.94 2.42 -18.86
N LEU A 105 3.87 3.21 -18.87
CA LEU A 105 3.45 3.96 -20.06
C LEU A 105 4.53 4.96 -20.50
N SER A 106 5.15 5.68 -19.56
CA SER A 106 6.26 6.57 -19.86
C SER A 106 7.47 5.82 -20.43
N SER A 107 7.79 4.64 -19.89
CA SER A 107 8.89 3.82 -20.39
C SER A 107 8.63 3.28 -21.80
N LEU A 108 7.37 2.96 -22.12
CA LEU A 108 6.97 2.48 -23.45
C LEU A 108 6.96 3.61 -24.50
N LEU A 109 6.53 4.82 -24.12
CA LEU A 109 6.41 5.95 -25.06
C LEU A 109 7.73 6.67 -25.28
N PHE A 110 8.54 6.86 -24.22
CA PHE A 110 9.74 7.68 -24.26
C PHE A 110 11.04 6.89 -24.12
N GLY A 111 10.96 5.59 -23.84
CA GLY A 111 12.14 4.75 -23.57
C GLY A 111 12.65 4.85 -22.13
N LEU A 112 13.64 4.01 -21.83
CA LEU A 112 14.29 3.96 -20.53
C LEU A 112 15.38 5.03 -20.45
N PRO A 113 15.49 5.76 -19.32
CA PRO A 113 16.54 6.75 -19.15
C PRO A 113 17.90 6.05 -19.09
N GLY A 114 18.75 6.29 -20.10
CA GLY A 114 20.11 5.74 -20.18
C GLY A 114 20.32 4.61 -21.20
N GLY A 115 19.32 4.34 -22.06
CA GLY A 115 19.47 3.50 -23.26
C GLY A 115 19.86 4.28 -24.50
#